data_AF-A0A1H6ETZ5-F1
#
_entry.id   AF-A0A1H6ETZ5-F1
#
_cell.length_a   1.000
_cell.length_b   1.000
_cell.length_c   1.000
_cell.angle_alpha   90.00
_cell.angle_beta   90.00
_cell.angle_gamma   90.00
#
_symmetry.space_group_name_H-M   'P 1'
#
loop_
_entity.id
_entity.type
_entity.pdbx_description
1 polymer ?
#
loop_
_entity_poly.entity_id
_entity_poly.type
_entity_poly.pdbx_seq_one_letter_code
_entity_poly.pdbx_strand_id
1 'polypeptide(L)'
;MSDVSDEPIPVPLDEEDPRDQPAPFGAVVLLTAASAVAVMALAVTLSQPPGLKFLLFGPIALVVFEVVAYEVYWRRWWGALPGAVAGLAVYFEGRVALADVIGDTWAHPIAYVTAWTLFAAVFAVCSRYPRSVT
;
A
#
# COMPACT_ATOMS: atom_id res chain seq x y z
N MET A 1 45.42 34.87 -19.22
CA MET A 1 44.46 33.76 -19.41
C MET A 1 44.42 33.05 -18.07
N SER A 2 43.54 33.53 -17.20
CA SER A 2 43.44 33.12 -15.80
C SER A 2 42.77 31.76 -15.71
N ASP A 3 43.47 30.85 -15.05
CA ASP A 3 43.05 29.52 -14.64
C ASP A 3 41.72 29.64 -13.89
N VAL A 4 40.62 29.24 -14.54
CA VAL A 4 39.33 29.04 -13.86
C VAL A 4 39.49 27.70 -13.17
N SER A 5 39.91 27.74 -11.91
CA SER A 5 39.85 26.59 -11.02
C SER A 5 38.43 26.05 -11.06
N ASP A 6 38.24 24.88 -11.66
CA ASP A 6 37.06 24.04 -11.45
C ASP A 6 37.07 23.62 -9.97
N GLU A 7 36.66 24.53 -9.07
CA GLU A 7 36.27 24.13 -7.73
C GLU A 7 35.04 23.21 -7.89
N PRO A 8 35.13 21.93 -7.51
CA PRO A 8 33.97 21.07 -7.52
C PRO A 8 32.94 21.71 -6.59
N ILE A 9 31.77 22.06 -7.13
CA ILE A 9 30.64 22.49 -6.31
C ILE A 9 30.43 21.38 -5.28
N PRO A 10 30.50 21.66 -3.97
CA PRO A 10 30.25 20.64 -2.96
C PRO A 10 28.81 20.17 -3.15
N VAL A 11 28.64 18.96 -3.69
CA VAL A 11 27.35 18.28 -3.71
C VAL A 11 27.00 18.06 -2.23
N PRO A 12 25.85 18.57 -1.74
CA PRO A 12 25.43 18.30 -0.37
C PRO A 12 25.45 16.79 -0.14
N LEU A 13 26.20 16.31 0.86
CA LEU A 13 26.40 14.88 1.09
C LEU A 13 25.18 14.16 1.69
N ASP A 14 24.08 14.87 1.96
CA ASP A 14 23.02 14.38 2.84
C ASP A 14 21.58 14.61 2.32
N GLU A 15 21.35 14.65 1.01
CA GLU A 15 19.99 14.45 0.49
C GLU A 15 19.76 12.94 0.31
N GLU A 16 19.39 12.27 1.41
CA GLU A 16 18.95 10.89 1.40
C GLU A 16 17.79 10.75 0.40
N ASP A 17 18.02 10.00 -0.69
CA ASP A 17 17.03 9.87 -1.77
C ASP A 17 15.70 9.43 -1.16
N PRO A 18 14.61 10.21 -1.30
CA PRO A 18 13.33 9.86 -0.69
C PRO A 18 12.84 8.48 -1.14
N ARG A 19 13.31 7.98 -2.30
CA ARG A 19 13.01 6.64 -2.83
C ARG A 19 13.71 5.49 -2.11
N ASP A 20 14.64 5.78 -1.21
CA ASP A 20 15.30 4.76 -0.38
C ASP A 20 14.69 4.67 1.02
N GLN A 21 13.78 5.59 1.38
CA GLN A 21 13.12 5.59 2.69
C GLN A 21 12.06 4.48 2.81
N PRO A 22 11.88 3.90 4.02
CA PRO A 22 10.81 2.95 4.26
C PRO A 22 9.43 3.62 4.15
N ALA A 23 8.41 2.83 3.84
CA ALA A 23 7.07 3.38 3.67
C ALA A 23 6.53 3.94 5.01
N PRO A 24 5.99 5.18 5.02
CA PRO A 24 5.50 5.81 6.25
C PRO A 24 4.26 5.09 6.75
N PHE A 25 4.44 4.28 7.80
CA PHE A 25 3.44 3.33 8.28
C PHE A 25 2.05 3.97 8.48
N GLY A 26 1.98 5.10 9.17
CA GLY A 26 0.71 5.78 9.45
C GLY A 26 0.00 6.21 8.17
N ALA A 27 0.70 6.89 7.26
CA ALA A 27 0.11 7.37 6.02
C ALA A 27 -0.35 6.21 5.13
N VAL A 28 0.50 5.20 4.92
CA VAL A 28 0.20 4.04 4.06
C VAL A 28 -1.00 3.25 4.58
N VAL A 29 -1.03 2.96 5.88
CA VAL A 29 -2.13 2.18 6.48
C VAL A 29 -3.44 2.97 6.47
N LEU A 30 -3.42 4.24 6.88
CA LEU A 30 -4.63 5.05 6.97
C LEU A 30 -5.20 5.38 5.58
N LEU A 31 -4.35 5.75 4.62
CA LEU A 31 -4.79 6.01 3.26
C LEU A 31 -5.36 4.73 2.64
N THR A 32 -4.69 3.59 2.80
CA THR A 32 -5.20 2.32 2.26
C THR A 32 -6.54 1.94 2.89
N ALA A 33 -6.68 2.08 4.21
CA ALA A 33 -7.93 1.81 4.90
C ALA A 33 -9.06 2.75 4.44
N ALA A 34 -8.79 4.06 4.37
CA ALA A 34 -9.75 5.06 3.92
C ALA A 34 -10.19 4.81 2.48
N SER A 35 -9.24 4.50 1.59
CA SER A 35 -9.52 4.17 0.19
C SER A 35 -10.32 2.88 0.06
N ALA A 36 -10.03 1.85 0.86
CA ALA A 36 -10.81 0.62 0.86
C ALA A 36 -12.27 0.87 1.29
N VAL A 37 -12.48 1.69 2.31
CA VAL A 37 -13.82 2.11 2.74
C VAL A 37 -14.53 2.91 1.64
N ALA A 38 -13.85 3.87 1.01
CA ALA A 38 -14.41 4.66 -0.08
C ALA A 38 -14.82 3.78 -1.27
N VAL A 39 -14.00 2.78 -1.63
CA VAL A 39 -14.31 1.81 -2.69
C VAL A 39 -15.54 0.97 -2.32
N MET A 40 -15.69 0.53 -1.06
CA MET A 40 -16.91 -0.19 -0.64
C MET A 40 -18.15 0.71 -0.72
N ALA A 41 -18.04 1.96 -0.26
CA ALA A 41 -19.14 2.91 -0.33
C ALA A 41 -19.55 3.20 -1.78
N LEU A 42 -18.58 3.35 -2.69
CA LEU A 42 -18.82 3.52 -4.12
C LEU A 42 -19.41 2.26 -4.76
N ALA A 43 -18.92 1.07 -4.40
CA ALA A 43 -19.44 -0.19 -4.93
C ALA A 43 -20.91 -0.40 -4.56
N VAL A 44 -21.30 -0.06 -3.33
CA VAL A 44 -22.70 -0.12 -2.87
C VAL A 44 -23.60 0.87 -3.63
N THR A 45 -23.10 2.08 -3.93
CA THR A 45 -23.89 3.14 -4.56
C THR A 45 -23.94 3.08 -6.08
N LEU A 46 -22.88 2.58 -6.74
CA LEU A 46 -22.72 2.64 -8.19
C LEU A 46 -22.87 1.30 -8.91
N SER A 47 -22.86 0.16 -8.22
CA SER A 47 -22.86 -1.15 -8.88
C SER A 47 -23.88 -2.10 -8.25
N GLN A 48 -24.94 -2.39 -8.99
CA GLN A 48 -25.88 -3.47 -8.70
C GLN A 48 -25.85 -4.48 -9.86
N PRO A 49 -25.16 -5.62 -9.73
CA PRO A 49 -24.33 -6.09 -8.61
C PRO A 49 -22.89 -5.53 -8.62
N PRO A 50 -22.19 -5.49 -7.46
CA PRO A 50 -20.81 -5.02 -7.36
C PRO A 50 -19.86 -5.92 -8.16
N GLY A 51 -19.31 -5.39 -9.25
CA GLY A 51 -18.37 -6.13 -10.08
C GLY A 51 -17.05 -6.37 -9.34
N LEU A 52 -16.66 -7.65 -9.18
CA LEU A 52 -15.37 -8.09 -8.61
C LEU A 52 -14.14 -7.34 -9.15
N LYS A 53 -14.20 -6.90 -10.41
CA LYS A 53 -13.15 -6.12 -11.07
C LYS A 53 -12.96 -4.76 -10.39
N PHE A 54 -14.03 -4.03 -10.06
CA PHE A 54 -13.93 -2.72 -9.39
C PHE A 54 -13.35 -2.83 -7.98
N LEU A 55 -13.64 -3.93 -7.28
CA LEU A 55 -13.14 -4.20 -5.94
C LEU A 55 -11.62 -4.44 -5.93
N LEU A 56 -11.05 -5.05 -6.96
CA LEU A 56 -9.59 -5.24 -7.02
C LEU A 56 -8.87 -3.99 -7.52
N PHE A 57 -9.47 -3.24 -8.45
CA PHE A 57 -8.78 -2.12 -9.10
C PHE A 57 -8.56 -0.91 -8.19
N GLY A 58 -9.42 -0.60 -7.23
CA GLY A 58 -9.29 0.65 -6.45
C GLY A 58 -8.00 0.73 -5.61
N PRO A 59 -7.79 -0.16 -4.63
CA PRO A 59 -6.60 -0.13 -3.78
C PRO A 59 -5.33 -0.55 -4.53
N ILE A 60 -5.43 -1.48 -5.48
CA ILE A 60 -4.31 -1.85 -6.34
C ILE A 60 -3.90 -0.65 -7.20
N ALA A 61 -4.83 0.09 -7.81
CA ALA A 61 -4.48 1.27 -8.60
C ALA A 61 -3.87 2.38 -7.76
N LEU A 62 -4.28 2.54 -6.49
CA LEU A 62 -3.67 3.54 -5.61
C LEU A 62 -2.25 3.14 -5.17
N VAL A 63 -2.06 1.88 -4.79
CA VAL A 63 -0.73 1.34 -4.47
C VAL A 63 0.18 1.35 -5.70
N VAL A 64 -0.34 0.96 -6.87
CA VAL A 64 0.39 0.99 -8.14
C VAL A 64 0.66 2.42 -8.59
N PHE A 65 -0.28 3.36 -8.42
CA PHE A 65 -0.05 4.77 -8.75
C PHE A 65 1.04 5.37 -7.86
N GLU A 66 1.02 5.14 -6.55
CA GLU A 66 2.10 5.58 -5.65
C GLU A 66 3.45 4.92 -5.97
N VAL A 67 3.47 3.63 -6.28
CA VAL A 67 4.70 2.89 -6.59
C VAL A 67 5.27 3.24 -7.98
N VAL A 68 4.41 3.44 -8.98
CA VAL A 68 4.81 3.69 -10.38
C VAL A 68 5.03 5.18 -10.66
N ALA A 69 4.21 6.07 -10.09
CA ALA A 69 4.32 7.51 -10.36
C ALA A 69 5.49 8.17 -9.60
N TYR A 70 5.93 7.61 -8.47
CA TYR A 70 6.98 8.21 -7.65
C TYR A 70 8.21 7.31 -7.43
N GLU A 71 8.23 6.07 -7.94
CA GLU A 71 9.32 5.08 -7.80
C GLU A 71 9.78 4.77 -6.36
N VAL A 72 9.12 5.36 -5.34
CA VAL A 72 9.65 5.48 -3.96
C VAL A 72 9.84 4.14 -3.25
N TYR A 73 9.11 3.11 -3.67
CA TYR A 73 9.12 1.82 -2.98
C TYR A 73 9.50 0.66 -3.89
N TRP A 74 9.92 0.92 -5.13
CA TRP A 74 10.24 -0.14 -6.08
C TRP A 74 11.37 -1.04 -5.55
N ARG A 75 12.38 -0.49 -4.88
CA ARG A 75 13.46 -1.29 -4.23
C ARG A 75 12.96 -2.21 -3.10
N ARG A 76 11.80 -1.90 -2.51
CA ARG A 76 11.22 -2.58 -1.34
C ARG A 76 9.94 -3.36 -1.72
N TRP A 77 9.72 -3.60 -3.02
CA TRP A 77 8.57 -4.33 -3.58
C TRP A 77 8.35 -5.71 -2.96
N TRP A 78 9.44 -6.35 -2.51
CA TRP A 78 9.40 -7.67 -1.89
C TRP A 78 8.50 -7.71 -0.64
N GLY A 79 8.28 -6.57 0.04
CA GLY A 79 7.34 -6.47 1.17
C GLY A 79 5.87 -6.59 0.76
N ALA A 80 5.53 -6.44 -0.51
CA ALA A 80 4.17 -6.60 -1.01
C ALA A 80 3.75 -8.07 -1.03
N LEU A 81 4.68 -9.01 -1.21
CA LEU A 81 4.42 -10.46 -1.16
C LEU A 81 3.86 -10.92 0.19
N PRO A 82 4.54 -10.71 1.33
CA PRO A 82 3.98 -11.10 2.63
C PRO A 82 2.71 -10.33 2.97
N GLY A 83 2.60 -9.06 2.54
CA GLY A 83 1.37 -8.29 2.69
C GLY A 83 0.20 -8.90 1.92
N ALA A 84 0.42 -9.33 0.67
CA ALA A 84 -0.62 -9.92 -0.16
C ALA A 84 -1.08 -11.27 0.40
N VAL A 85 -0.14 -12.10 0.86
CA VAL A 85 -0.48 -13.38 1.51
C VAL A 85 -1.32 -13.14 2.77
N ALA A 86 -0.91 -12.22 3.64
CA ALA A 86 -1.66 -11.89 4.86
C ALA A 86 -3.05 -11.33 4.56
N GLY A 87 -3.16 -10.41 3.60
CA GLY A 87 -4.43 -9.83 3.17
C GLY A 87 -5.37 -10.87 2.57
N LEU A 88 -4.88 -11.75 1.68
CA LEU A 88 -5.69 -12.81 1.07
C LEU A 88 -6.17 -13.83 2.10
N ALA A 89 -5.32 -14.23 3.04
CA ALA A 89 -5.71 -15.14 4.11
C ALA A 89 -6.85 -14.56 4.95
N VAL A 90 -6.72 -13.30 5.39
CA VAL A 90 -7.79 -12.61 6.13
C VAL A 90 -9.05 -12.42 5.29
N TYR A 91 -8.91 -12.11 4.01
CA TYR A 91 -10.08 -11.94 3.15
C TYR A 91 -10.87 -13.23 2.99
N PHE A 92 -10.22 -14.37 2.70
CA PHE A 92 -10.94 -15.61 2.44
C PHE A 92 -11.38 -16.31 3.71
N GLU A 93 -10.49 -16.52 4.68
CA GLU A 93 -10.83 -17.21 5.92
C GLU A 93 -11.64 -16.31 6.85
N GLY A 94 -11.23 -15.05 6.99
CA GLY A 94 -11.89 -14.08 7.85
C GLY A 94 -13.30 -13.76 7.36
N ARG A 95 -13.53 -13.66 6.04
CA ARG A 95 -14.88 -13.45 5.51
C ARG A 95 -15.82 -14.60 5.87
N VAL A 96 -15.38 -15.85 5.72
CA VAL A 96 -16.22 -17.02 6.04
C VAL A 96 -16.57 -17.00 7.52
N ALA A 97 -15.57 -16.82 8.39
CA ALA A 97 -15.78 -16.73 9.83
C ALA A 97 -16.69 -15.55 10.23
N LEU A 98 -16.56 -14.38 9.57
CA LEU A 98 -17.44 -13.22 9.78
C LEU A 98 -18.86 -13.49 9.29
N ALA A 99 -19.03 -14.16 8.14
CA ALA A 99 -20.35 -14.45 7.58
C ALA A 99 -21.19 -15.29 8.55
N ASP A 100 -20.56 -16.22 9.27
CA ASP A 100 -21.22 -17.05 10.28
C ASP A 100 -21.71 -16.25 11.50
N VAL A 101 -21.12 -15.09 11.80
CA VAL A 101 -21.43 -14.29 13.00
C VAL A 101 -22.36 -13.11 12.70
N ILE A 102 -22.09 -12.37 11.62
CA ILE A 102 -22.76 -11.09 11.31
C ILE A 102 -23.49 -11.09 9.96
N GLY A 103 -23.52 -12.24 9.27
CA GLY A 103 -24.14 -12.39 7.96
C GLY A 103 -23.28 -11.88 6.81
N ASP A 104 -23.54 -12.46 5.63
CA ASP A 104 -22.72 -12.26 4.42
C ASP A 104 -22.73 -10.80 3.91
N THR A 105 -23.81 -10.06 4.18
CA THR A 105 -23.97 -8.63 3.82
C THR A 105 -22.88 -7.76 4.42
N TRP A 106 -22.52 -7.98 5.69
CA TRP A 106 -21.51 -7.20 6.41
C TRP A 106 -20.13 -7.85 6.40
N ALA A 107 -20.08 -9.18 6.31
CA ALA A 107 -18.83 -9.92 6.27
C ALA A 107 -17.95 -9.52 5.08
N HIS A 108 -18.53 -9.31 3.90
CA HIS A 108 -17.76 -8.97 2.71
C HIS A 108 -17.07 -7.60 2.79
N PRO A 109 -17.77 -6.48 3.08
CA PRO A 109 -17.12 -5.17 3.22
C PRO A 109 -16.08 -5.11 4.33
N ILE A 110 -16.37 -5.73 5.49
CA ILE A 110 -15.46 -5.73 6.64
C ILE A 110 -14.20 -6.52 6.30
N ALA A 111 -14.33 -7.75 5.82
CA ALA A 111 -13.18 -8.57 5.43
C ALA A 111 -12.34 -7.91 4.35
N TYR A 112 -12.97 -7.22 3.39
CA TYR A 112 -12.27 -6.47 2.36
C TYR A 112 -11.42 -5.33 2.94
N VAL A 113 -12.00 -4.48 3.79
CA VAL A 113 -11.27 -3.37 4.41
C VAL A 113 -10.13 -3.90 5.28
N THR A 114 -10.41 -4.90 6.13
CA THR A 114 -9.40 -5.50 7.01
C THR A 114 -8.25 -6.14 6.22
N ALA A 115 -8.53 -6.83 5.12
CA ALA A 115 -7.52 -7.42 4.26
C ALA A 115 -6.56 -6.38 3.66
N TRP A 116 -7.10 -5.26 3.16
CA TRP A 116 -6.31 -4.17 2.60
C TRP A 116 -5.52 -3.41 3.66
N THR A 117 -6.10 -3.17 4.83
CA THR A 117 -5.40 -2.55 5.96
C THR A 117 -4.26 -3.44 6.44
N LEU A 118 -4.48 -4.76 6.54
CA LEU A 118 -3.44 -5.70 6.94
C LEU A 118 -2.32 -5.80 5.89
N PHE A 119 -2.67 -5.85 4.60
CA PHE A 119 -1.70 -5.76 3.51
C PHE A 119 -0.80 -4.54 3.69
N ALA A 120 -1.39 -3.35 3.89
CA ALA A 120 -0.65 -2.10 4.05
C ALA A 120 0.25 -2.10 5.29
N ALA A 121 -0.24 -2.63 6.41
CA ALA A 121 0.52 -2.72 7.65
C ALA A 121 1.74 -3.64 7.50
N VAL A 122 1.54 -4.83 6.91
CA VAL A 122 2.62 -5.79 6.67
C VAL A 122 3.60 -5.24 5.64
N PHE A 123 3.11 -4.66 4.54
CA PHE A 123 3.95 -3.99 3.55
C PHE A 123 4.82 -2.91 4.18
N ALA A 124 4.24 -2.02 4.99
CA ALA A 124 4.99 -0.94 5.64
C ALA A 124 6.04 -1.48 6.62
N VAL A 125 5.72 -2.54 7.39
CA VAL A 125 6.68 -3.19 8.30
C VAL A 125 7.81 -3.87 7.52
N CYS A 126 7.47 -4.66 6.50
CA CYS A 126 8.43 -5.36 5.67
C CYS A 126 9.30 -4.37 4.89
N SER A 127 8.74 -3.26 4.41
CA SER A 127 9.48 -2.24 3.65
C SER A 127 10.72 -1.73 4.38
N ARG A 128 10.81 -1.84 5.71
CA ARG A 128 11.99 -1.47 6.50
C ARG A 128 13.21 -2.36 6.28
N TYR A 129 13.09 -3.47 5.55
CA TYR A 129 14.19 -4.38 5.27
C TYR A 129 14.62 -4.35 3.78
N PRO A 130 15.91 -4.58 3.45
CA PRO A 130 17.04 -4.51 4.38
C PRO A 130 17.12 -3.11 5.00
N ARG A 131 17.53 -3.03 6.27
CA ARG A 131 17.81 -1.74 6.94
C ARG A 131 18.75 -0.98 6.00
N SER A 132 18.43 0.25 5.63
CA SER A 132 19.38 1.11 4.94
C SER A 132 20.65 1.12 5.79
N VAL A 133 21.73 0.51 5.30
CA VAL A 133 23.05 0.64 5.88
C VAL A 133 23.67 1.82 5.17
N THR A 134 23.43 3.03 5.66
CA THR A 134 24.33 4.17 5.50
C THR A 134 24.02 5.14 6.63
#